data_AF-A0A8X8YV28-F1
#
_entry.id   AF-A0A8X8YV28-F1
#
_cell.length_a   1.000
_cell.length_b   1.000
_cell.length_c   1.000
_cell.angle_alpha   90.00
_cell.angle_beta   90.00
_cell.angle_gamma   90.00
#
_symmetry.space_group_name_H-M   'P 1'
#
loop_
_entity.id
_entity.type
_entity.pdbx_description
1 polymer ?
#
loop_
_entity_poly.entity_id
_entity_poly.type
_entity_poly.pdbx_seq_one_letter_code
_entity_poly.pdbx_strand_id
1 'polypeptide(L)'
;MFCKEVATLSRLQHQHVVRYYQAWYEAGEIGNLGGPAWGSTTGVSSSVSFKETDSSEQFAHENKLESTYLYIQMEYCPRTLRQKFESYNQFDKELAWHLFRQIVEGLAHIHGQGIIHRDLTPNNIFFDARNDIKIGDFGLGKSRSSNWTKTWMRLKPLGVSIDGTGQVGTYFYTAPEIEQGWPKIDEKADMYSLGVMFFELWHPFETAMERHVLLSDLKLKGQLPSSWVTEFPEQATLLRHLMSPSPSDRPSATELLKHAFPPHMEYEMLDSK
;
A
#
# COMPACT_ATOMS: atom_id res chain seq x y z
N MET A 1 15.65 1.82 11.56
CA MET A 1 15.26 1.60 10.14
C MET A 1 14.11 2.51 9.77
N PHE A 2 13.00 2.46 10.51
CA PHE A 2 11.80 3.29 10.32
C PHE A 2 12.05 4.82 10.27
N CYS A 3 12.95 5.40 11.07
CA CYS A 3 13.17 6.86 11.05
C CYS A 3 13.67 7.39 9.70
N LYS A 4 14.48 6.62 8.96
CA LYS A 4 14.98 7.05 7.64
C LYS A 4 13.87 7.07 6.60
N GLU A 5 12.95 6.09 6.68
CA GLU A 5 11.86 5.98 5.74
C GLU A 5 10.78 7.03 6.01
N VAL A 6 10.46 7.31 7.28
CA VAL A 6 9.55 8.40 7.63
C VAL A 6 10.11 9.77 7.21
N ALA A 7 11.43 9.98 7.32
CA ALA A 7 12.09 11.18 6.82
C ALA A 7 12.08 11.30 5.28
N THR A 8 12.06 10.17 4.56
CA THR A 8 11.86 10.16 3.11
C THR A 8 10.40 10.46 2.75
N LEU A 9 9.45 9.90 3.49
CA LEU A 9 8.02 10.11 3.28
C LEU A 9 7.56 11.52 3.62
N SER A 10 8.13 12.17 4.62
CA SER A 10 7.82 13.57 4.95
C SER A 10 8.22 14.56 3.85
N ARG A 11 9.09 14.14 2.93
CA ARG A 11 9.51 14.93 1.76
C ARG A 11 8.59 14.74 0.55
N LEU A 12 7.72 13.72 0.55
CA LEU A 12 6.74 13.52 -0.52
C LEU A 12 5.64 14.57 -0.38
N GLN A 13 5.61 15.49 -1.34
CA GLN A 13 4.59 16.52 -1.43
C GLN A 13 3.96 16.46 -2.82
N HIS A 14 2.79 15.85 -2.88
CA HIS A 14 2.02 15.70 -4.10
C HIS A 14 0.54 15.61 -3.77
N GLN A 15 -0.33 16.13 -4.65
CA GLN A 15 -1.77 16.13 -4.40
C GLN A 15 -2.35 14.71 -4.26
N HIS A 16 -1.76 13.73 -4.95
CA HIS A 16 -2.18 12.32 -4.92
C HIS A 16 -1.35 11.41 -4.00
N VAL A 17 -0.65 11.98 -3.02
CA VAL A 17 0.10 11.21 -2.01
C VAL A 17 -0.32 11.68 -0.62
N VAL A 18 -0.58 10.74 0.30
CA VAL A 18 -0.93 11.04 1.69
C VAL A 18 0.21 11.82 2.34
N ARG A 19 -0.11 12.97 2.93
CA ARG A 19 0.90 13.81 3.58
C ARG A 19 1.32 13.24 4.93
N TYR A 20 2.63 13.15 5.16
CA TYR A 20 3.24 12.80 6.45
C TYR A 20 3.65 14.08 7.18
N TYR A 21 3.10 14.32 8.37
CA TYR A 21 3.35 15.56 9.13
C TYR A 21 4.56 15.44 10.06
N GLN A 22 4.56 14.41 10.91
CA GLN A 22 5.62 14.18 11.89
C GLN A 22 5.59 12.74 12.39
N ALA A 23 6.67 12.31 13.04
CA ALA A 23 6.73 11.05 13.77
C ALA A 23 7.63 11.16 14.99
N TRP A 24 7.29 10.43 16.04
CA TRP A 24 7.99 10.44 17.32
C TRP A 24 7.89 9.07 18.01
N TYR A 25 8.75 8.86 19.01
CA TYR A 25 8.75 7.64 19.83
C TYR A 25 8.28 7.96 21.25
N GLU A 26 7.54 7.02 21.84
CA GLU A 26 7.22 7.04 23.28
C GLU A 26 7.54 5.68 23.89
N ALA A 27 8.12 5.67 25.09
CA ALA A 27 8.34 4.45 25.86
C ALA A 27 7.19 4.27 26.86
N GLY A 28 6.56 3.10 26.86
CA GLY A 28 5.51 2.73 27.79
C GLY A 28 5.97 1.63 28.75
N GLU A 29 5.68 1.79 30.03
CA GLU A 29 5.83 0.74 31.04
C GLU A 29 4.52 -0.05 31.18
N ILE A 30 4.53 -1.35 30.86
CA ILE A 30 3.39 -2.22 31.17
C ILE A 30 3.54 -2.67 32.63
N GLY A 31 2.98 -1.89 33.55
CA GLY A 31 2.71 -2.35 34.92
C GLY A 31 1.47 -3.24 34.94
N ASN A 32 1.57 -4.42 35.54
CA ASN A 32 0.42 -5.30 35.77
C ASN A 32 -0.67 -4.54 36.57
N LEU A 33 -1.89 -4.52 36.02
CA LEU A 33 -3.17 -4.17 36.65
C LEU A 33 -3.27 -2.78 37.32
N GLY A 34 -3.80 -1.79 36.57
CA GLY A 34 -4.52 -0.66 37.17
C GLY A 34 -4.36 0.70 36.48
N GLY A 35 -5.04 0.91 35.35
CA GLY A 35 -5.36 2.23 34.78
C GLY A 35 -4.18 3.09 34.26
N PRO A 36 -4.32 3.77 33.10
CA PRO A 36 -3.25 4.66 32.63
C PRO A 36 -3.26 5.95 33.46
N ALA A 37 -2.34 6.06 34.43
CA ALA A 37 -1.96 7.34 35.00
C ALA A 37 -1.05 8.07 34.00
N TRP A 38 -1.61 8.98 33.21
CA TRP A 38 -0.85 9.87 32.33
C TRP A 38 -0.09 10.91 33.17
N GLY A 39 1.22 10.70 33.35
CA GLY A 39 2.14 11.68 33.90
C GLY A 39 3.11 12.14 32.82
N SER A 40 2.93 13.35 32.30
CA SER A 40 3.95 14.04 31.49
C SER A 40 5.13 14.39 32.39
N THR A 41 6.32 13.92 32.07
CA THR A 41 7.55 14.44 32.69
C THR A 41 8.52 14.87 31.59
N THR A 42 8.65 16.19 31.45
CA THR A 42 9.68 16.85 30.63
C THR A 42 11.06 16.56 31.21
N GLY A 43 12.00 16.22 30.33
CA GLY A 43 13.25 15.55 30.68
C GLY A 43 14.27 16.35 31.48
N VAL A 44 15.24 15.61 32.01
CA VAL A 44 16.59 16.10 32.35
C VAL A 44 17.60 15.01 32.00
N SER A 45 18.65 15.44 31.30
CA SER A 45 19.86 14.67 31.00
C SER A 45 20.60 14.31 32.30
N SER A 46 21.01 13.06 32.49
CA SER A 46 21.99 12.74 33.53
C SER A 46 23.00 11.68 33.09
N SER A 47 24.24 12.14 33.09
CA SER A 47 25.50 11.43 32.98
C SER A 47 25.61 10.21 33.91
N VAL A 48 26.17 9.13 33.36
CA VAL A 48 26.46 7.88 34.05
C VAL A 48 27.62 8.08 35.04
N SER A 49 27.41 7.80 36.32
CA SER A 49 28.47 7.71 37.33
C SER A 49 28.37 6.35 38.02
N PHE A 50 29.41 5.53 37.85
CA PHE A 50 29.57 4.24 38.50
C PHE A 50 29.90 4.42 39.99
N LYS A 51 29.15 3.76 40.87
CA LYS A 51 29.63 3.38 42.22
C LYS A 51 29.13 1.98 42.54
N GLU A 52 30.09 1.09 42.80
CA GLU A 52 29.90 -0.22 43.39
C GLU A 52 29.49 -0.08 44.86
N THR A 53 28.45 -0.81 45.28
CA THR A 53 28.33 -1.31 46.65
C THR A 53 27.53 -2.61 46.63
N ASP A 54 28.12 -3.59 47.29
CA ASP A 54 27.76 -4.98 47.44
C ASP A 54 26.91 -5.17 48.71
N SER A 55 25.73 -5.81 48.60
CA SER A 55 25.15 -6.70 49.63
C SER A 55 23.71 -7.10 49.28
N SER A 56 23.56 -8.35 48.86
CA SER A 56 22.48 -9.29 49.21
C SER A 56 21.09 -8.74 49.55
N GLU A 57 20.25 -8.51 48.53
CA GLU A 57 18.79 -8.69 48.64
C GLU A 57 18.27 -9.37 47.37
N GLN A 58 17.71 -10.57 47.53
CA GLN A 58 16.96 -11.27 46.49
C GLN A 58 15.66 -10.52 46.23
N PHE A 59 15.67 -9.59 45.28
CA PHE A 59 14.46 -9.08 44.66
C PHE A 59 14.29 -9.73 43.28
N ALA A 60 13.13 -10.35 43.09
CA ALA A 60 12.71 -10.89 41.81
C ALA A 60 12.86 -9.81 40.73
N HIS A 61 13.76 -10.04 39.77
CA HIS A 61 13.82 -9.25 38.55
C HIS A 61 12.53 -9.53 37.76
N GLU A 62 11.48 -8.77 38.03
CA GLU A 62 10.39 -8.60 37.07
C GLU A 62 11.02 -7.96 35.84
N ASN A 63 11.23 -8.75 34.78
CA ASN A 63 11.64 -8.25 33.48
C ASN A 63 10.51 -7.35 32.95
N LYS A 64 10.53 -6.09 33.34
CA LYS A 64 9.65 -5.05 32.81
C LYS A 64 10.03 -4.88 31.34
N LEU A 65 9.19 -5.41 30.45
CA LEU A 65 9.35 -5.22 29.01
C LEU A 65 9.03 -3.76 28.69
N GLU A 66 10.06 -2.92 28.63
CA GLU A 66 9.93 -1.57 28.07
C GLU A 66 9.47 -1.69 26.61
N SER A 67 8.26 -1.21 26.34
CA SER A 67 7.70 -1.20 25.00
C SER A 67 7.91 0.18 24.39
N THR A 68 8.56 0.24 23.24
CA THR A 68 8.71 1.50 22.48
C THR A 68 7.67 1.55 21.38
N TYR A 69 6.89 2.63 21.33
CA TYR A 69 5.87 2.88 20.33
C TYR A 69 6.35 3.96 19.35
N LEU A 70 6.17 3.73 18.05
CA LEU A 70 6.37 4.73 17.01
C LEU A 70 5.01 5.32 16.62
N TYR A 71 4.86 6.63 16.77
CA TYR A 71 3.70 7.37 16.30
C TYR A 71 4.05 8.06 14.99
N ILE A 72 3.15 7.99 14.02
CA ILE A 72 3.25 8.67 12.74
C ILE A 72 1.96 9.44 12.51
N GLN A 73 2.06 10.77 12.45
CA GLN A 73 0.93 11.63 12.13
C GLN A 73 0.85 11.85 10.62
N MET A 74 -0.31 11.51 10.04
CA MET A 74 -0.56 11.57 8.60
C MET A 74 -1.88 12.31 8.31
N GLU A 75 -2.07 12.69 7.06
CA GLU A 75 -3.34 13.20 6.53
C GLU A 75 -4.47 12.18 6.74
N TYR A 76 -5.59 12.64 7.29
CA TYR A 76 -6.76 11.81 7.47
C TYR A 76 -7.52 11.67 6.16
N CYS A 77 -7.68 10.44 5.70
CA CYS A 77 -8.49 10.09 4.54
C CYS A 77 -9.62 9.15 4.98
N PRO A 78 -10.90 9.54 4.87
CA PRO A 78 -12.00 8.81 5.50
C PRO A 78 -12.33 7.45 4.87
N ARG A 79 -11.93 7.22 3.61
CA ARG A 79 -12.32 6.01 2.86
C ARG A 79 -11.20 5.50 1.96
N THR A 80 -11.23 4.20 1.66
CA THR A 80 -10.32 3.54 0.72
C THR A 80 -11.01 3.20 -0.61
N LEU A 81 -10.22 2.91 -1.64
CA LEU A 81 -10.71 2.38 -2.91
C LEU A 81 -11.34 1.00 -2.74
N ARG A 82 -10.83 0.16 -1.82
CA ARG A 82 -11.48 -1.11 -1.45
C ARG A 82 -12.92 -0.90 -0.98
N GLN A 83 -13.13 0.03 -0.05
CA GLN A 83 -14.47 0.34 0.44
C GLN A 83 -15.37 0.91 -0.67
N LYS A 84 -14.79 1.63 -1.65
CA LYS A 84 -15.54 2.09 -2.82
C LYS A 84 -15.95 0.92 -3.73
N PHE A 85 -15.08 -0.05 -3.97
CA PHE A 85 -15.43 -1.27 -4.71
C PHE A 85 -16.54 -2.08 -4.04
N GLU A 86 -16.59 -2.11 -2.70
CA GLU A 86 -17.61 -2.85 -1.96
C GLU A 86 -18.98 -2.15 -1.93
N SER A 87 -19.01 -0.83 -2.14
CA SER A 87 -20.24 -0.02 -2.06
C SER A 87 -20.83 0.35 -3.42
N TYR A 88 -20.05 0.26 -4.50
CA TYR A 88 -20.49 0.59 -5.86
C TYR A 88 -20.53 -0.63 -6.76
N ASN A 89 -21.71 -0.90 -7.34
CA ASN A 89 -21.87 -1.98 -8.31
C ASN A 89 -21.39 -1.62 -9.73
N GLN A 90 -21.17 -0.33 -10.02
CA GLN A 90 -20.66 0.09 -11.32
C GLN A 90 -19.84 1.38 -11.23
N PHE A 91 -18.65 1.37 -11.83
CA PHE A 91 -17.90 2.56 -12.11
C PHE A 91 -18.25 3.05 -13.50
N ASP A 92 -18.65 4.31 -13.57
CA ASP A 92 -18.69 5.05 -14.82
C ASP A 92 -17.29 5.05 -15.46
N LYS A 93 -17.20 4.99 -16.80
CA LYS A 93 -15.91 4.74 -17.48
C LYS A 93 -15.00 5.96 -17.39
N GLU A 94 -15.60 7.13 -17.41
CA GLU A 94 -14.97 8.43 -17.21
C GLU A 94 -14.41 8.51 -15.79
N LEU A 95 -15.21 8.11 -14.79
CA LEU A 95 -14.73 8.02 -13.40
C LEU A 95 -13.60 7.01 -13.24
N ALA A 96 -13.70 5.82 -13.87
CA ALA A 96 -12.65 4.81 -13.81
C ALA A 96 -11.32 5.34 -14.36
N TRP A 97 -11.36 6.03 -15.51
CA TRP A 97 -10.19 6.68 -16.09
C TRP A 97 -9.66 7.83 -15.22
N HIS A 98 -10.54 8.65 -14.65
CA HIS A 98 -10.16 9.75 -13.77
C HIS A 98 -9.41 9.24 -12.53
N LEU A 99 -9.97 8.23 -11.83
CA LEU A 99 -9.33 7.62 -10.67
C LEU A 99 -8.02 6.94 -11.05
N PHE A 100 -8.00 6.21 -12.17
CA PHE A 100 -6.79 5.58 -12.68
C PHE A 100 -5.69 6.61 -12.94
N ARG A 101 -6.01 7.73 -13.60
CA ARG A 101 -5.07 8.82 -13.87
C ARG A 101 -4.46 9.38 -12.59
N GLN A 102 -5.29 9.70 -11.58
CA GLN A 102 -4.79 10.22 -10.30
C GLN A 102 -3.81 9.24 -9.61
N ILE A 103 -4.08 7.93 -9.68
CA ILE A 103 -3.15 6.90 -9.19
C ILE A 103 -1.84 6.93 -9.99
N VAL A 104 -1.91 7.00 -11.32
CA VAL A 104 -0.70 7.06 -12.16
C VAL A 104 0.11 8.33 -11.90
N GLU A 105 -0.52 9.49 -11.73
CA GLU A 105 0.16 10.74 -11.36
C GLU A 105 0.86 10.64 -10.00
N GLY A 106 0.18 10.07 -9.00
CA GLY A 106 0.78 9.78 -7.70
C GLY A 106 1.98 8.82 -7.80
N LEU A 107 1.87 7.74 -8.57
CA LEU A 107 2.96 6.79 -8.80
C LEU A 107 4.13 7.43 -9.54
N ALA A 108 3.87 8.24 -10.57
CA ALA A 108 4.92 8.94 -11.30
C ALA A 108 5.74 9.85 -10.37
N HIS A 109 5.08 10.54 -9.43
CA HIS A 109 5.78 11.32 -8.41
C HIS A 109 6.60 10.44 -7.46
N ILE A 110 6.01 9.37 -6.92
CA ILE A 110 6.69 8.44 -5.99
C ILE A 110 7.93 7.81 -6.66
N HIS A 111 7.76 7.29 -7.86
CA HIS A 111 8.82 6.64 -8.65
C HIS A 111 9.90 7.64 -9.06
N GLY A 112 9.53 8.87 -9.39
CA GLY A 112 10.47 9.97 -9.67
C GLY A 112 11.37 10.34 -8.49
N GLN A 113 10.94 10.05 -7.25
CA GLN A 113 11.75 10.20 -6.05
C GLN A 113 12.56 8.94 -5.69
N GLY A 114 12.57 7.93 -6.56
CA GLY A 114 13.28 6.66 -6.35
C GLY A 114 12.64 5.76 -5.30
N ILE A 115 11.36 5.99 -4.98
CA ILE A 115 10.59 5.20 -4.02
C ILE A 115 9.76 4.18 -4.78
N ILE A 116 9.67 2.97 -4.23
CA ILE A 116 8.81 1.88 -4.74
C ILE A 116 7.82 1.56 -3.62
N HIS A 117 6.54 1.50 -3.93
CA HIS A 117 5.48 1.31 -2.95
C HIS A 117 5.48 -0.12 -2.38
N ARG A 118 5.59 -1.14 -3.25
CA ARG A 118 5.69 -2.60 -2.96
C ARG A 118 4.49 -3.25 -2.30
N ASP A 119 3.50 -2.47 -1.89
CA ASP A 119 2.25 -2.96 -1.33
C ASP A 119 1.04 -2.21 -1.90
N LEU A 120 1.10 -1.90 -3.20
CA LEU A 120 0.06 -1.10 -3.81
C LEU A 120 -1.21 -1.96 -3.96
N THR A 121 -2.25 -1.61 -3.20
CA THR A 121 -3.54 -2.32 -3.20
C THR A 121 -4.67 -1.32 -3.00
N PRO A 122 -5.94 -1.67 -3.30
CA PRO A 122 -7.08 -0.78 -3.05
C PRO A 122 -7.28 -0.36 -1.58
N ASN A 123 -6.67 -1.06 -0.62
CA ASN A 123 -6.69 -0.63 0.79
C ASN A 123 -5.74 0.54 1.05
N ASN A 124 -4.71 0.68 0.21
CA ASN A 124 -3.64 1.68 0.33
C ASN A 124 -3.86 2.87 -0.62
N ILE A 125 -4.99 2.87 -1.32
CA ILE A 125 -5.49 3.97 -2.13
C ILE A 125 -6.66 4.59 -1.37
N PHE A 126 -6.52 5.85 -0.99
CA PHE A 126 -7.50 6.55 -0.16
C PHE A 126 -8.20 7.65 -0.95
N PHE A 127 -9.37 8.07 -0.45
CA PHE A 127 -10.06 9.28 -0.88
C PHE A 127 -9.90 10.35 0.18
N ASP A 128 -9.51 11.56 -0.23
CA ASP A 128 -9.56 12.73 0.64
C ASP A 128 -10.98 13.29 0.79
N ALA A 129 -11.12 14.41 1.50
CA ALA A 129 -12.41 15.07 1.71
C ALA A 129 -13.07 15.61 0.42
N ARG A 130 -12.30 15.77 -0.66
CA ARG A 130 -12.77 16.22 -1.98
C ARG A 130 -13.08 15.07 -2.93
N ASN A 131 -12.91 13.82 -2.48
CA ASN A 131 -12.97 12.59 -3.28
C ASN A 131 -11.84 12.46 -4.31
N ASP A 132 -10.71 13.13 -4.08
CA ASP A 132 -9.49 12.90 -4.85
C ASP A 132 -8.69 11.75 -4.26
N ILE A 133 -7.98 11.01 -5.12
CA ILE A 133 -7.16 9.88 -4.72
C ILE A 133 -5.90 10.34 -3.99
N LYS A 134 -5.54 9.61 -2.93
CA LYS A 134 -4.29 9.73 -2.18
C LYS A 134 -3.66 8.35 -2.01
N ILE A 135 -2.43 8.17 -2.50
CA ILE A 135 -1.65 6.96 -2.27
C ILE A 135 -1.03 7.04 -0.87
N GLY A 136 -1.25 6.03 -0.03
CA GLY A 136 -0.74 5.98 1.33
C GLY A 136 -0.29 4.57 1.70
N ASP A 137 0.15 4.40 2.95
CA ASP A 137 0.62 3.12 3.50
C ASP A 137 1.69 2.44 2.62
N PHE A 138 2.79 3.17 2.41
CA PHE A 138 4.01 2.62 1.83
C PHE A 138 4.44 1.42 2.68
N GLY A 139 4.91 0.34 2.06
CA GLY A 139 5.29 -0.90 2.74
C GLY A 139 6.53 -0.79 3.65
N LEU A 140 6.53 0.14 4.61
CA LEU A 140 7.60 0.48 5.56
C LEU A 140 8.00 -0.72 6.43
N GLY A 141 7.07 -1.66 6.65
CA GLY A 141 7.36 -2.93 7.34
C GLY A 141 8.07 -3.97 6.45
N LYS A 142 8.03 -3.81 5.13
CA LYS A 142 8.57 -4.76 4.15
C LYS A 142 10.01 -4.37 3.77
N SER A 143 10.88 -4.38 4.78
CA SER A 143 12.31 -4.16 4.61
C SER A 143 12.89 -5.05 3.50
N ARG A 144 13.91 -4.54 2.79
CA ARG A 144 14.73 -5.20 1.75
C ARG A 144 15.45 -6.49 2.21
N SER A 145 15.12 -7.00 3.40
CA SER A 145 15.70 -8.21 3.94
C SER A 145 15.14 -9.42 3.20
N SER A 146 16.03 -10.10 2.49
CA SER A 146 15.86 -11.38 1.76
C SER A 146 15.22 -12.53 2.55
N ASN A 147 14.89 -12.30 3.83
CA ASN A 147 14.49 -13.34 4.77
C ASN A 147 12.98 -13.34 5.02
N TRP A 148 12.25 -12.26 4.68
CA TRP A 148 10.80 -12.17 4.89
C TRP A 148 10.00 -12.85 3.75
N THR A 149 10.53 -12.85 2.53
CA THR A 149 9.94 -13.57 1.37
C THR A 149 9.73 -15.06 1.65
N LYS A 150 10.55 -15.68 2.51
CA LYS A 150 10.41 -17.09 2.92
C LYS A 150 9.18 -17.36 3.80
N THR A 151 8.70 -16.37 4.55
CA THR A 151 7.47 -16.50 5.37
C THR A 151 6.22 -16.46 4.48
N TRP A 152 6.25 -15.72 3.37
CA TRP A 152 5.13 -15.54 2.44
C TRP A 152 4.91 -16.78 1.57
N MET A 153 5.99 -17.44 1.14
CA MET A 153 5.92 -18.66 0.33
C MET A 153 5.33 -19.89 1.06
N ARG A 154 5.22 -19.88 2.39
CA ARG A 154 4.70 -21.03 3.16
C ARG A 154 3.18 -21.09 3.26
N LEU A 155 2.47 -20.04 2.84
CA LEU A 155 1.02 -20.02 2.72
C LEU A 155 0.65 -20.23 1.25
N LYS A 156 0.75 -21.48 0.78
CA LYS A 156 -0.01 -21.89 -0.42
C LYS A 156 -1.50 -21.63 -0.15
N PRO A 157 -2.30 -21.17 -1.12
CA PRO A 157 -3.74 -20.97 -0.93
C PRO A 157 -4.43 -22.34 -0.90
N LEU A 158 -4.35 -23.02 0.25
CA LEU A 158 -5.20 -24.15 0.60
C LEU A 158 -5.94 -23.75 1.88
N GLY A 159 -6.81 -22.76 1.74
CA GLY A 159 -7.57 -22.20 2.86
C GLY A 159 -8.22 -20.90 2.44
N VAL A 160 -9.48 -21.00 1.99
CA VAL A 160 -10.38 -19.84 1.88
C VAL A 160 -10.69 -19.41 3.30
N SER A 161 -10.01 -18.38 3.81
CA SER A 161 -10.55 -17.59 4.91
C SER A 161 -11.66 -16.72 4.32
N ILE A 162 -12.89 -17.01 4.76
CA ILE A 162 -14.15 -16.34 4.36
C ILE A 162 -14.19 -14.90 4.90
N ASP A 163 -13.35 -14.63 5.88
CA ASP A 163 -13.14 -13.39 6.58
C ASP A 163 -11.94 -12.71 5.94
N GLY A 164 -12.21 -11.75 5.03
CA GLY A 164 -11.29 -10.97 4.17
C GLY A 164 -10.15 -10.25 4.88
N THR A 165 -9.34 -10.98 5.61
CA THR A 165 -8.24 -10.51 6.45
C THR A 165 -6.96 -10.51 5.61
N GLY A 166 -6.68 -9.35 5.00
CA GLY A 166 -5.37 -8.84 4.54
C GLY A 166 -4.48 -9.72 3.65
N GLN A 167 -4.10 -10.91 4.08
CA GLN A 167 -3.04 -11.74 3.51
C GLN A 167 -3.43 -12.43 2.19
N VAL A 168 -4.68 -12.89 2.05
CA VAL A 168 -5.17 -13.48 0.78
C VAL A 168 -5.47 -12.39 -0.25
N GLY A 169 -5.86 -11.20 0.20
CA GLY A 169 -6.22 -10.07 -0.68
C GLY A 169 -5.03 -9.47 -1.42
N THR A 170 -3.89 -9.29 -0.74
CA THR A 170 -2.67 -8.70 -1.31
C THR A 170 -2.03 -9.59 -2.38
N TYR A 171 -2.26 -10.91 -2.34
CA TYR A 171 -1.69 -11.87 -3.30
C TYR A 171 -1.96 -11.48 -4.76
N PHE A 172 -3.19 -11.07 -5.07
CA PHE A 172 -3.57 -10.72 -6.45
C PHE A 172 -2.73 -9.58 -7.02
N TYR A 173 -2.39 -8.59 -6.20
CA TYR A 173 -1.64 -7.39 -6.61
C TYR A 173 -0.13 -7.60 -6.60
N THR A 174 0.37 -8.66 -5.96
CA THR A 174 1.81 -8.86 -5.78
C THR A 174 2.46 -9.25 -7.12
N ALA A 175 3.48 -8.52 -7.56
CA ALA A 175 4.16 -8.80 -8.81
C ALA A 175 4.95 -10.13 -8.76
N PRO A 176 5.08 -10.88 -9.88
CA PRO A 176 5.76 -12.18 -9.91
C PRO A 176 7.18 -12.14 -9.35
N GLU A 177 7.95 -11.09 -9.64
CA GLU A 177 9.33 -10.93 -9.16
C GLU A 177 9.42 -10.73 -7.64
N ILE A 178 8.40 -10.13 -7.00
CA ILE A 178 8.32 -10.02 -5.54
C ILE A 178 8.04 -11.39 -4.95
N GLU A 179 7.08 -12.14 -5.51
CA GLU A 179 6.72 -13.48 -5.05
C GLU A 179 7.87 -14.47 -5.18
N GLN A 180 8.62 -14.39 -6.28
CA GLN A 180 9.80 -15.20 -6.54
C GLN A 180 11.02 -14.75 -5.73
N GLY A 181 10.93 -13.64 -5.00
CA GLY A 181 12.00 -13.11 -4.15
C GLY A 181 13.23 -12.68 -4.95
N TRP A 182 13.03 -12.03 -6.11
CA TRP A 182 14.13 -11.56 -6.93
C TRP A 182 15.03 -10.59 -6.14
N PRO A 183 16.35 -10.62 -6.38
CA PRO A 183 17.30 -9.80 -5.64
C PRO A 183 17.15 -8.29 -5.93
N LYS A 184 16.59 -7.94 -7.08
CA LYS A 184 16.33 -6.58 -7.50
C LYS A 184 14.86 -6.46 -7.89
N ILE A 185 14.19 -5.52 -7.23
CA ILE A 185 12.81 -5.11 -7.50
C ILE A 185 12.87 -3.62 -7.80
N ASP A 186 12.32 -3.23 -8.95
CA ASP A 186 12.21 -1.85 -9.40
C ASP A 186 10.75 -1.36 -9.28
N GLU A 187 10.47 -0.16 -9.79
CA GLU A 187 9.15 0.47 -9.73
C GLU A 187 8.10 -0.24 -10.58
N LYS A 188 8.51 -1.12 -11.51
CA LYS A 188 7.59 -1.87 -12.38
C LYS A 188 6.78 -2.92 -11.61
N ALA A 189 7.20 -3.26 -10.39
CA ALA A 189 6.38 -4.05 -9.48
C ALA A 189 5.07 -3.35 -9.11
N ASP A 190 5.12 -2.03 -8.86
CA ASP A 190 3.90 -1.25 -8.58
C ASP A 190 3.00 -1.14 -9.83
N MET A 191 3.60 -1.14 -11.02
CA MET A 191 2.87 -1.10 -12.30
C MET A 191 2.08 -2.41 -12.56
N TYR A 192 2.57 -3.55 -12.07
CA TYR A 192 1.79 -4.79 -12.07
C TYR A 192 0.57 -4.68 -11.15
N SER A 193 0.76 -4.21 -9.92
CA SER A 193 -0.33 -3.98 -8.97
C SER A 193 -1.36 -2.99 -9.51
N LEU A 194 -0.89 -1.95 -10.21
CA LEU A 194 -1.72 -0.98 -10.92
C LEU A 194 -2.59 -1.66 -11.99
N GLY A 195 -2.06 -2.61 -12.75
CA GLY A 195 -2.83 -3.40 -13.72
C GLY A 195 -4.00 -4.14 -13.08
N VAL A 196 -3.76 -4.81 -11.96
CA VAL A 196 -4.83 -5.52 -11.23
C VAL A 196 -5.91 -4.54 -10.76
N MET A 197 -5.54 -3.38 -10.24
CA MET A 197 -6.50 -2.34 -9.86
C MET A 197 -7.25 -1.76 -11.05
N PHE A 198 -6.58 -1.57 -12.20
CA PHE A 198 -7.21 -1.14 -13.43
C PHE A 198 -8.30 -2.12 -13.87
N PHE A 199 -8.05 -3.43 -13.79
CA PHE A 199 -9.07 -4.42 -14.08
C PHE A 199 -10.30 -4.27 -13.16
N GLU A 200 -10.10 -4.14 -11.84
CA GLU A 200 -11.21 -3.96 -10.90
C GLU A 200 -12.00 -2.65 -11.12
N LEU A 201 -11.34 -1.56 -11.54
CA LEU A 201 -12.02 -0.31 -11.91
C LEU A 201 -12.96 -0.49 -13.11
N TRP A 202 -12.62 -1.39 -14.03
CA TRP A 202 -13.38 -1.63 -15.25
C TRP A 202 -14.37 -2.78 -15.17
N HIS A 203 -14.20 -3.65 -14.17
CA HIS A 203 -14.96 -4.87 -13.98
C HIS A 203 -15.39 -4.99 -12.50
N PRO A 204 -16.51 -4.36 -12.11
CA PRO A 204 -17.10 -4.57 -10.79
C PRO A 204 -17.55 -6.04 -10.65
N PHE A 205 -17.36 -6.61 -9.47
CA PHE A 205 -17.76 -7.99 -9.17
C PHE A 205 -19.05 -8.01 -8.38
N GLU A 206 -19.93 -8.94 -8.69
CA GLU A 206 -21.16 -9.16 -7.94
C GLU A 206 -20.88 -9.89 -6.62
N THR A 207 -19.86 -10.76 -6.60
CA THR A 207 -19.52 -11.57 -5.42
C THR A 207 -18.02 -11.65 -5.16
N ALA A 208 -17.66 -11.89 -3.89
CA ALA A 208 -16.28 -12.14 -3.51
C ALA A 208 -15.69 -13.39 -4.18
N MET A 209 -16.52 -14.41 -4.45
CA MET A 209 -16.09 -15.63 -5.14
C MET A 209 -15.77 -15.36 -6.61
N GLU A 210 -16.64 -14.63 -7.32
CA GLU A 210 -16.38 -14.19 -8.69
C GLU A 210 -15.07 -13.40 -8.78
N ARG A 211 -14.89 -12.42 -7.88
CA ARG A 211 -13.64 -11.67 -7.76
C ARG A 211 -12.44 -12.59 -7.60
N HIS A 212 -12.52 -13.57 -6.70
CA HIS A 212 -11.43 -14.50 -6.46
C HIS A 212 -11.08 -15.32 -7.71
N VAL A 213 -12.08 -15.87 -8.41
CA VAL A 213 -11.89 -16.68 -9.61
C VAL A 213 -11.26 -15.85 -10.74
N LEU A 214 -11.83 -14.67 -11.02
CA LEU A 214 -11.35 -13.82 -12.11
C LEU A 214 -9.95 -13.27 -11.85
N LEU A 215 -9.65 -12.81 -10.63
CA LEU A 215 -8.31 -12.34 -10.30
C LEU A 215 -7.29 -13.49 -10.26
N SER A 216 -7.72 -14.72 -9.90
CA SER A 216 -6.87 -15.91 -9.98
C SER A 216 -6.55 -16.27 -11.43
N ASP A 217 -7.54 -16.26 -12.32
CA ASP A 217 -7.34 -16.54 -13.75
C ASP A 217 -6.46 -15.47 -14.41
N LEU A 218 -6.68 -14.20 -14.08
CA LEU A 218 -5.86 -13.10 -14.55
C LEU A 218 -4.39 -13.27 -14.12
N LYS A 219 -4.15 -13.58 -12.85
CA LYS A 219 -2.80 -13.72 -12.30
C LYS A 219 -2.08 -15.00 -12.75
N LEU A 220 -2.74 -16.14 -12.66
CA LEU A 220 -2.13 -17.46 -12.86
C LEU A 220 -2.12 -17.88 -14.34
N LYS A 221 -3.13 -17.46 -15.12
CA LYS A 221 -3.29 -17.87 -16.52
C LYS A 221 -3.08 -16.71 -17.50
N GLY A 222 -3.03 -15.45 -17.03
CA GLY A 222 -3.01 -14.28 -17.91
C GLY A 222 -4.30 -14.12 -18.71
N GLN A 223 -5.40 -14.72 -18.26
CA GLN A 223 -6.65 -14.78 -19.00
C GLN A 223 -7.62 -13.68 -18.54
N LEU A 224 -8.22 -13.01 -19.52
CA LEU A 224 -9.29 -12.04 -19.34
C LEU A 224 -10.61 -12.63 -19.83
N PRO A 225 -11.76 -12.25 -19.26
CA PRO A 225 -13.06 -12.64 -19.81
C PRO A 225 -13.18 -12.23 -21.28
N SER A 226 -13.61 -13.16 -22.14
CA SER A 226 -13.69 -12.92 -23.58
C SER A 226 -14.66 -11.78 -23.95
N SER A 227 -15.76 -11.67 -23.20
CA SER A 227 -16.70 -10.54 -23.30
C SER A 227 -16.00 -9.21 -23.02
N TRP A 228 -15.23 -9.13 -21.93
CA TRP A 228 -14.50 -7.91 -21.55
C TRP A 228 -13.43 -7.52 -22.58
N VAL A 229 -12.70 -8.49 -23.15
CA VAL A 229 -11.72 -8.22 -24.22
C VAL A 229 -12.40 -7.70 -25.50
N THR A 230 -13.61 -8.19 -25.80
CA THR A 230 -14.37 -7.77 -26.98
C THR A 230 -14.94 -6.36 -26.78
N GLU A 231 -15.40 -6.05 -25.56
CA GLU A 231 -15.97 -4.75 -25.21
C GLU A 231 -14.90 -3.67 -25.06
N PHE A 232 -13.73 -4.01 -24.50
CA PHE A 232 -12.67 -3.07 -24.15
C PHE A 232 -11.29 -3.49 -24.69
N PRO A 233 -11.08 -3.53 -26.02
CA PRO A 233 -9.85 -4.05 -26.62
C PRO A 233 -8.60 -3.23 -26.31
N GLU A 234 -8.72 -1.90 -26.19
CA GLU A 234 -7.61 -1.01 -25.84
C GLU A 234 -7.20 -1.19 -24.37
N GLN A 235 -8.18 -1.25 -23.48
CA GLN A 235 -7.98 -1.50 -22.05
C GLN A 235 -7.38 -2.89 -21.81
N ALA A 236 -7.82 -3.90 -22.58
CA ALA A 236 -7.21 -5.22 -22.55
C ALA A 236 -5.76 -5.21 -23.01
N THR A 237 -5.43 -4.40 -24.01
CA THR A 237 -4.05 -4.23 -24.45
C THR A 237 -3.21 -3.56 -23.37
N LEU A 238 -3.69 -2.47 -22.77
CA LEU A 238 -3.01 -1.80 -21.66
C LEU A 238 -2.80 -2.75 -20.46
N LEU A 239 -3.83 -3.49 -20.07
CA LEU A 239 -3.80 -4.41 -18.95
C LEU A 239 -2.77 -5.54 -19.16
N ARG A 240 -2.66 -6.08 -20.37
CA ARG A 240 -1.63 -7.07 -20.71
C ARG A 240 -0.21 -6.52 -20.59
N HIS A 241 0.01 -5.26 -20.98
CA HIS A 241 1.32 -4.63 -20.80
C HIS A 241 1.64 -4.40 -19.32
N LEU A 242 0.69 -3.84 -18.54
CA LEU A 242 0.85 -3.62 -17.10
C LEU A 242 1.15 -4.91 -16.34
N MET A 243 0.47 -6.01 -16.70
CA MET A 243 0.61 -7.30 -16.04
C MET A 243 1.59 -8.25 -16.74
N SER A 244 2.50 -7.74 -17.59
CA SER A 244 3.51 -8.59 -18.23
C SER A 244 4.36 -9.33 -17.17
N PRO A 245 4.65 -10.64 -17.36
CA PRO A 245 5.54 -11.36 -16.48
C PRO A 245 6.93 -10.73 -16.37
N SER A 246 7.42 -10.13 -17.46
CA SER A 246 8.68 -9.39 -17.47
C SER A 246 8.47 -7.94 -17.03
N PRO A 247 9.13 -7.45 -15.97
CA PRO A 247 9.03 -6.05 -15.53
C PRO A 247 9.44 -5.04 -16.61
N SER A 248 10.37 -5.41 -17.49
CA SER A 248 10.85 -4.54 -18.59
C SER A 248 9.76 -4.14 -19.58
N ASP A 249 8.77 -5.02 -19.76
CA ASP A 249 7.73 -4.85 -20.78
C ASP A 249 6.54 -4.04 -20.25
N ARG A 250 6.53 -3.79 -18.94
CA ARG A 250 5.52 -2.95 -18.30
C ARG A 250 5.87 -1.48 -18.54
N PRO A 251 4.91 -0.62 -18.93
CA PRO A 251 5.17 0.81 -19.01
C PRO A 251 5.42 1.39 -17.61
N SER A 252 6.29 2.40 -17.53
CA SER A 252 6.41 3.25 -16.34
C SER A 252 5.19 4.18 -16.21
N ALA A 253 4.95 4.69 -15.00
CA ALA A 253 3.89 5.67 -14.77
C ALA A 253 4.03 6.91 -15.67
N THR A 254 5.26 7.38 -15.89
CA THR A 254 5.56 8.51 -16.78
C THR A 254 5.26 8.20 -18.25
N GLU A 255 5.49 6.97 -18.72
CA GLU A 255 5.14 6.56 -20.08
C GLU A 255 3.62 6.47 -20.26
N LEU A 256 2.89 5.97 -19.26
CA LEU A 256 1.43 5.93 -19.29
C LEU A 256 0.80 7.32 -19.41
N LEU A 257 1.28 8.29 -18.61
CA LEU A 257 0.78 9.67 -18.65
C LEU A 257 0.91 10.33 -20.04
N LYS A 258 1.84 9.86 -20.87
CA LYS A 258 2.05 10.39 -22.22
C LYS A 258 1.19 9.74 -23.29
N HIS A 259 0.82 8.46 -23.12
CA HIS A 259 0.33 7.64 -24.25
C HIS A 259 -0.94 6.84 -23.97
N ALA A 260 -1.35 6.68 -22.71
CA ALA A 260 -2.40 5.73 -22.35
C ALA A 260 -3.77 6.35 -22.04
N PHE A 261 -3.86 7.68 -21.91
CA PHE A 261 -5.08 8.35 -21.48
C PHE A 261 -5.84 8.99 -22.66
N PRO A 262 -7.19 8.91 -22.67
CA PRO A 262 -8.01 9.61 -23.65
C PRO A 262 -7.76 11.13 -23.65
N PRO A 263 -7.76 11.79 -24.82
CA PRO A 263 -7.42 13.22 -24.96
C PRO A 263 -8.39 14.19 -24.26
N HIS A 264 -9.61 13.77 -23.92
CA HIS A 264 -10.66 14.65 -23.41
C HIS A 264 -10.68 14.83 -21.88
N MET A 265 -9.81 14.14 -21.12
CA MET A 265 -9.83 14.24 -19.66
C MET A 265 -9.25 15.55 -19.08
N GLU A 266 -8.67 16.42 -19.91
CA GLU A 266 -8.00 17.64 -19.44
C GLU A 266 -8.95 18.85 -19.30
N TYR A 267 -10.21 18.79 -19.75
CA TYR A 267 -11.01 20.01 -19.96
C TYR A 267 -12.38 20.14 -19.26
N GLU A 268 -12.97 19.09 -18.69
CA GLU A 268 -14.37 19.20 -18.19
C GLU A 268 -14.53 19.49 -16.68
N MET A 269 -13.44 19.53 -15.91
CA MET A 269 -13.50 19.77 -14.45
C MET A 269 -13.43 21.25 -14.03
N LEU A 270 -13.36 22.20 -14.99
CA LEU A 270 -13.32 23.64 -14.69
C LEU A 270 -14.69 24.32 -14.74
N ASP A 271 -15.72 23.68 -15.31
CA ASP A 271 -17.00 24.33 -15.64
C ASP A 271 -18.23 23.86 -14.84
N SER A 272 -18.06 23.00 -13.83
CA SER A 272 -19.14 22.70 -12.86
C SER A 272 -18.88 23.40 -11.52
N LYS A 273 -19.15 24.71 -11.49
CA LYS A 273 -19.34 25.50 -10.27
C LYS A 273 -20.79 25.45 -9.79
#